data_AF-A0A645IK70-F1
#
_entry.id   AF-A0A645IK70-F1
#
_cell.length_a   1.000
_cell.length_b   1.000
_cell.length_c   1.000
_cell.angle_alpha   90.00
_cell.angle_beta   90.00
_cell.angle_gamma   90.00
#
_symmetry.space_group_name_H-M   'P 1'
#
loop_
_entity.id
_entity.type
_entity.pdbx_description
1 polymer ?
#
loop_
_entity_poly.entity_id
_entity_poly.type
_entity_poly.pdbx_seq_one_letter_code
_entity_poly.pdbx_strand_id
1 'polypeptide(L)'
;MLIRDRAAYGCLVVQGRGTFGRFDCESPTLLRYGQMSADEFFVSHDLAQAGVEIKNTSKYEPLVILKHFGPNCGMPDVEAMHRPFR
;
A
#
# COMPACT_ATOMS: atom_id res chain seq x y z
N MET A 1 4.37 -12.57 -4.03
CA MET A 1 3.92 -12.95 -2.67
C MET A 1 2.47 -12.54 -2.53
N LEU A 2 1.61 -13.40 -1.98
CA LEU A 2 0.21 -13.07 -1.70
C LEU A 2 0.12 -12.46 -0.29
N ILE A 3 -0.35 -11.22 -0.17
CA ILE A 3 -0.50 -10.51 1.10
C ILE A 3 -1.97 -10.40 1.46
N ARG A 4 -2.32 -10.77 2.70
CA ARG A 4 -3.67 -10.64 3.25
C ARG A 4 -3.67 -9.68 4.42
N ASP A 5 -4.70 -8.85 4.51
CA ASP A 5 -4.92 -7.91 5.60
C ASP A 5 -6.38 -8.03 6.09
N ARG A 6 -6.64 -7.67 7.35
CA ARG A 6 -7.98 -7.82 7.97
C ARG A 6 -8.93 -6.67 7.67
N ALA A 7 -8.44 -5.63 6.98
CA ALA A 7 -9.16 -4.39 6.74
C ALA A 7 -8.84 -3.85 5.34
N ALA A 8 -9.75 -3.02 4.82
CA ALA A 8 -9.46 -2.18 3.68
C ALA A 8 -8.32 -1.20 4.02
N TYR A 9 -7.51 -0.84 3.03
CA TYR A 9 -6.41 0.09 3.21
C TYR A 9 -6.13 0.90 1.96
N GLY A 10 -5.62 2.11 2.16
CA GLY A 10 -4.87 2.80 1.14
C GLY A 10 -3.38 2.52 1.31
N CYS A 11 -2.62 2.61 0.23
CA CYS A 11 -1.18 2.45 0.30
C CYS A 11 -0.45 3.23 -0.79
N LEU A 12 0.82 3.52 -0.51
CA LEU A 12 1.75 4.21 -1.38
C LEU A 12 3.01 3.35 -1.60
N VAL A 13 3.47 3.24 -2.84
CA VAL A 13 4.79 2.69 -3.18
C VAL A 13 5.84 3.76 -2.90
N VAL A 14 6.62 3.57 -1.85
CA VAL A 14 7.61 4.56 -1.40
C VAL A 14 9.03 4.25 -1.88
N GLN A 15 9.28 3.04 -2.38
CA GLN A 15 10.55 2.66 -2.99
C GLN A 15 10.36 1.49 -3.97
N GLY A 16 11.09 1.53 -5.08
CA GLY A 16 11.23 0.41 -6.01
C GLY A 16 10.07 0.27 -6.99
N ARG A 17 9.99 -0.89 -7.63
CA ARG A 17 8.99 -1.20 -8.66
C ARG A 17 8.57 -2.66 -8.67
N GLY A 18 7.39 -2.92 -9.21
CA GLY A 18 6.78 -4.23 -9.17
C GLY A 18 5.43 -4.31 -9.83
N THR A 19 4.66 -5.31 -9.42
CA THR A 19 3.23 -5.40 -9.69
C THR A 19 2.45 -5.48 -8.39
N PHE A 20 1.29 -4.83 -8.38
CA PHE A 20 0.31 -4.82 -7.29
C PHE A 20 -1.02 -5.35 -7.82
N GLY A 21 -1.30 -6.62 -7.55
CA GLY A 21 -2.32 -7.38 -8.26
C GLY A 21 -2.01 -7.42 -9.76
N ARG A 22 -2.95 -6.92 -10.57
CA ARG A 22 -2.82 -6.83 -12.04
C ARG A 22 -2.19 -5.53 -12.54
N PHE A 23 -1.87 -4.60 -11.64
CA PHE A 23 -1.37 -3.27 -11.99
C PHE A 23 0.14 -3.25 -11.85
N ASP A 24 0.81 -2.53 -12.75
CA ASP A 24 2.21 -2.15 -12.54
C ASP A 24 2.27 -1.11 -11.42
N CYS A 25 3.34 -1.15 -10.63
CA CYS A 25 3.55 -0.19 -9.55
C CYS A 25 5.00 0.28 -9.45
N GLU A 26 5.22 1.56 -9.19
CA GLU A 26 6.56 2.14 -9.02
C GLU A 26 6.53 3.40 -8.16
N SER A 27 7.58 3.62 -7.38
CA SER A 27 7.76 4.88 -6.65
C SER A 27 8.18 5.99 -7.62
N PRO A 28 7.40 7.06 -7.81
CA PRO A 28 7.74 8.13 -8.73
C PRO A 28 8.89 8.97 -8.19
N THR A 29 9.81 9.37 -9.06
CA THR A 29 10.82 10.39 -8.73
C THR A 29 10.25 11.81 -8.80
N LEU A 30 9.32 12.06 -9.72
CA LEU A 30 8.67 13.35 -9.92
C LEU A 30 7.24 13.15 -10.45
N LEU A 31 6.27 13.82 -9.84
CA LEU A 31 4.89 13.86 -10.29
C LEU A 31 4.55 15.23 -10.87
N ARG A 32 3.77 15.24 -11.96
CA ARG A 32 3.20 16.45 -12.57
C ARG A 32 1.70 16.50 -12.33
N TYR A 33 1.15 17.70 -12.26
CA TYR A 33 -0.30 17.87 -12.14
C TYR A 33 -1.05 17.20 -13.30
N GLY A 34 -2.05 16.38 -12.97
CA GLY A 34 -2.87 15.65 -13.95
C GLY A 34 -2.18 14.43 -14.58
N GLN A 35 -0.92 14.16 -14.27
CA GLN A 35 -0.25 12.93 -14.71
C GLN A 35 -0.73 11.76 -13.84
N MET A 36 -1.16 10.68 -14.48
CA MET A 36 -1.46 9.43 -13.79
C MET A 36 -0.17 8.83 -13.23
N SER A 37 -0.20 8.44 -11.95
CA SER A 37 0.90 7.75 -11.28
C SER A 37 0.56 6.28 -11.03
N ALA A 38 1.57 5.50 -10.63
CA ALA A 38 1.45 4.07 -10.37
C ALA A 38 1.95 3.71 -8.95
N ASP A 39 1.89 4.66 -8.02
CA ASP A 39 2.31 4.47 -6.63
C ASP A 39 1.15 4.35 -5.64
N GLU A 40 -0.02 4.90 -5.94
CA GLU A 40 -1.14 4.94 -5.00
C GLU A 40 -2.23 3.92 -5.35
N PHE A 41 -2.64 3.14 -4.34
CA PHE A 41 -3.68 2.12 -4.49
C PHE A 41 -4.63 2.12 -3.30
N PHE A 42 -5.88 1.74 -3.57
CA PHE A 42 -6.86 1.38 -2.55
C PHE A 42 -7.23 -0.09 -2.69
N VAL A 43 -7.18 -0.82 -1.58
CA VAL A 43 -7.58 -2.23 -1.51
C VAL A 43 -8.85 -2.33 -0.68
N SER A 44 -9.92 -2.81 -1.32
CA SER A 44 -11.19 -3.06 -0.63
C SER A 44 -11.04 -4.16 0.43
N HIS A 45 -11.93 -4.15 1.41
CA HIS A 45 -11.94 -5.13 2.49
C HIS A 45 -11.93 -6.58 1.96
N ASP A 46 -12.79 -6.89 0.99
CA ASP A 46 -12.92 -8.26 0.47
C ASP A 46 -11.64 -8.71 -0.27
N LEU A 47 -11.01 -7.82 -1.03
CA LEU A 47 -9.75 -8.11 -1.71
C LEU A 47 -8.58 -8.22 -0.72
N ALA A 48 -8.56 -7.38 0.32
CA ALA A 48 -7.57 -7.47 1.39
C ALA A 48 -7.65 -8.83 2.12
N GLN A 49 -8.86 -9.33 2.38
CA GLN A 49 -9.07 -10.64 2.98
C GLN A 49 -8.72 -11.80 2.04
N ALA A 50 -9.16 -11.74 0.78
CA ALA A 50 -8.83 -12.74 -0.23
C ALA A 50 -7.32 -12.82 -0.49
N GLY A 51 -6.69 -11.64 -0.53
CA GLY A 51 -5.26 -11.41 -0.69
C GLY A 51 -4.94 -10.69 -1.99
N VAL A 52 -3.90 -9.85 -1.94
CA VAL A 52 -3.32 -9.14 -3.08
C VAL A 52 -1.98 -9.77 -3.43
N GLU A 53 -1.78 -10.15 -4.69
CA GLU A 53 -0.49 -10.61 -5.16
C GLU A 53 0.43 -9.42 -5.43
N ILE A 54 1.58 -9.39 -4.75
CA ILE A 54 2.60 -8.34 -4.92
C ILE A 54 3.91 -8.98 -5.36
N LYS A 55 4.51 -8.45 -6.42
CA LYS A 55 5.77 -8.96 -6.96
C LYS A 55 6.76 -7.81 -7.13
N ASN A 56 7.90 -7.92 -6.46
CA ASN A 56 9.04 -7.07 -6.76
C ASN A 56 9.64 -7.52 -8.11
N THR A 57 9.74 -6.59 -9.08
CA THR A 57 10.33 -6.85 -10.40
C THR A 57 11.75 -6.31 -10.52
N SER A 58 12.25 -5.60 -9.51
CA SER A 58 13.64 -5.17 -9.43
C SER A 58 14.56 -6.32 -9.00
N LYS A 59 15.76 -6.36 -9.57
CA LYS A 59 16.84 -7.28 -9.17
C LYS A 59 17.70 -6.73 -8.02
N TYR A 60 17.62 -5.42 -7.77
CA TYR A 60 18.60 -4.70 -6.96
C TYR A 60 17.99 -3.81 -5.88
N GLU A 61 16.70 -3.49 -6.00
CA GLU A 61 16.01 -2.62 -5.06
C GLU A 61 14.83 -3.33 -4.41
N PRO A 62 14.56 -3.09 -3.12
CA PRO A 62 13.34 -3.57 -2.50
C PRO A 62 12.12 -2.80 -3.04
N LEU A 63 10.99 -3.49 -3.10
CA LEU A 63 9.68 -2.85 -3.24
C LEU A 63 9.13 -2.57 -1.84
N VAL A 64 9.05 -1.28 -1.46
CA VAL A 64 8.58 -0.85 -0.14
C VAL A 64 7.24 -0.14 -0.30
N ILE A 65 6.25 -0.58 0.48
CA ILE A 65 4.88 -0.09 0.42
C ILE A 65 4.49 0.39 1.82
N LEU A 66 4.06 1.64 1.92
CA LEU A 66 3.47 2.21 3.13
C LEU A 66 1.97 1.99 3.08
N LYS A 67 1.44 1.15 3.99
CA LYS A 67 0.01 0.95 4.17
C LYS A 67 -0.53 1.86 5.27
N HIS A 68 -1.69 2.45 5.04
CA HIS A 68 -2.43 3.19 6.06
C HIS A 68 -3.85 2.65 6.18
N PHE A 69 -4.26 2.44 7.42
CA PHE A 69 -5.52 1.81 7.76
C PHE A 69 -6.41 2.79 8.52
N GLY A 70 -7.73 2.64 8.38
CA GLY A 70 -8.68 3.36 9.21
C GLY A 70 -8.58 2.95 10.69
N PRO A 71 -9.06 3.78 11.63
CA PRO A 71 -9.11 3.42 13.04
C PRO A 71 -10.04 2.22 13.28
N ASN A 72 -9.78 1.46 14.35
CA ASN A 72 -10.65 0.36 14.83
C ASN A 72 -10.97 -0.73 13.79
N CYS A 73 -10.09 -0.97 12.82
CA CYS A 73 -10.33 -1.93 11.74
C CYS A 73 -9.74 -3.34 11.98
N GLY A 74 -9.32 -3.65 13.20
CA GLY A 74 -8.73 -4.96 13.54
C GLY A 74 -7.25 -5.11 13.19
N MET A 75 -6.57 -4.02 12.84
CA MET A 75 -5.11 -3.93 12.84
C MET A 75 -4.57 -3.73 14.27
N PRO A 76 -3.32 -4.12 14.56
CA PRO A 76 -2.73 -3.95 15.88
C PRO A 76 -2.81 -2.51 16.34
N ASP A 77 -3.29 -2.35 17.57
CA ASP A 77 -3.37 -1.05 18.22
C ASP A 77 -1.96 -0.56 18.53
N VAL A 78 -1.69 0.72 18.27
CA VAL A 78 -0.41 1.36 18.58
C VAL A 78 -0.67 2.59 19.45
N GLU A 79 0.23 2.89 20.37
CA GLU A 79 0.08 4.01 21.33
C GLU A 79 -0.30 5.34 20.63
N ALA A 80 0.22 5.56 19.43
CA ALA A 80 -0.07 6.75 18.63
C ALA A 80 -1.56 6.92 18.27
N MET A 81 -2.36 5.84 18.20
CA MET A 81 -3.80 5.91 17.91
C MET A 81 -4.62 6.54 19.03
N HIS A 82 -4.10 6.55 20.27
CA HIS A 82 -4.76 7.11 21.45
C HIS A 82 -4.34 8.54 21.76
N ARG A 83 -3.39 9.09 21.01
CA ARG A 83 -2.95 10.47 21.20
C ARG A 83 -4.03 11.44 20.71
N PRO A 84 -4.44 12.43 21.51
CA PRO A 84 -5.39 13.43 21.05
C PRO A 84 -4.81 14.19 19.85
N PHE A 85 -5.61 14.35 18.80
CA PHE A 85 -5.29 15.27 17.70
C PHE A 85 -5.24 16.68 18.28
N ARG A 86 -4.04 17.23 18.41
CA ARG A 86 -3.83 18.61 18.87
C ARG A 86 -3.83 19.56 17.69
#